data_AF-A0A963Q2Y8-F1
#
_entry.id   AF-A0A963Q2Y8-F1
#
_cell.length_a   1.000
_cell.length_b   1.000
_cell.length_c   1.000
_cell.angle_alpha   90.00
_cell.angle_beta   90.00
_cell.angle_gamma   90.00
#
_symmetry.space_group_name_H-M   'P 1'
#
loop_
_entity.id
_entity.type
_entity.pdbx_description
1 polymer ?
#
loop_
_entity_poly.entity_id
_entity_poly.type
_entity_poly.pdbx_seq_one_letter_code
_entity_poly.pdbx_strand_id
1 'polypeptide(L)'
;PARLSRTSFRHQYWTVAQMLTHHTMGGCNLLPGDLLGTGTISGPSPDQAGAIIELTRGGSQPLTLEGGSATTQEQRRFLEDGDSVIFRGWCEAPDAARIGFGECRGTVLPALQA
;
A
#
# COMPACT_ATOMS: atom_id res chain seq x y z
N PRO A 1 -1.19 13.44 8.57
CA PRO A 1 -0.45 12.56 7.62
C PRO A 1 -0.77 13.00 6.18
N ALA A 2 0.22 13.10 5.30
CA ALA A 2 0.02 13.35 3.88
C ALA A 2 -0.57 12.10 3.20
N ARG A 3 -1.65 12.25 2.41
CA ARG A 3 -2.22 11.10 1.67
C ARG A 3 -1.52 10.97 0.32
N LEU A 4 -0.78 9.87 0.12
CA LEU A 4 -0.02 9.62 -1.11
C LEU A 4 -0.81 8.88 -2.18
N SER A 5 -1.72 8.00 -1.77
CA SER A 5 -2.47 7.14 -2.69
C SER A 5 -3.87 6.85 -2.16
N ARG A 6 -4.82 6.68 -3.07
CA ARG A 6 -6.16 6.15 -2.77
C ARG A 6 -6.62 5.20 -3.87
N THR A 7 -6.53 3.91 -3.61
CA THR A 7 -6.94 2.84 -4.53
C THR A 7 -8.05 1.97 -3.95
N SER A 8 -8.41 0.89 -4.65
CA SER A 8 -9.41 -0.08 -4.20
C SER A 8 -9.01 -1.51 -4.63
N PHE A 9 -9.21 -2.47 -3.72
CA PHE A 9 -9.00 -3.90 -3.97
C PHE A 9 -9.82 -4.43 -5.17
N ARG A 10 -10.90 -3.74 -5.56
CA ARG A 10 -11.70 -4.06 -6.75
C ARG A 10 -10.91 -4.05 -8.06
N HIS A 11 -9.73 -3.42 -8.09
CA HIS A 11 -8.88 -3.35 -9.27
C HIS A 11 -8.01 -4.59 -9.46
N GLN A 12 -8.01 -5.54 -8.52
CA GLN A 12 -7.27 -6.78 -8.67
C GLN A 12 -7.75 -7.56 -9.90
N TYR A 13 -6.79 -7.93 -10.74
CA TYR A 13 -7.05 -8.73 -11.93
C TYR A 13 -7.38 -10.19 -11.58
N TRP A 14 -6.70 -10.74 -10.58
CA TRP A 14 -6.94 -12.09 -10.07
C TRP A 14 -7.74 -12.05 -8.77
N THR A 15 -8.80 -12.83 -8.71
CA THR A 15 -9.58 -13.01 -7.48
C THR A 15 -8.80 -13.85 -6.46
N VAL A 16 -9.15 -13.72 -5.17
CA VAL A 16 -8.58 -14.57 -4.09
C VAL A 16 -8.79 -16.05 -4.39
N ALA A 17 -9.95 -16.42 -4.93
CA ALA A 17 -10.25 -17.81 -5.31
C ALA A 17 -9.31 -18.34 -6.41
N GLN A 18 -8.98 -17.52 -7.41
CA GLN A 18 -8.03 -17.90 -8.47
C GLN A 18 -6.61 -18.01 -7.92
N MET A 19 -6.17 -17.06 -7.08
CA MET A 19 -4.84 -17.12 -6.44
C MET A 19 -4.69 -18.39 -5.61
N LEU A 20 -5.69 -18.73 -4.78
CA LEU A 20 -5.71 -19.95 -3.98
C LEU A 20 -5.65 -21.21 -4.84
N THR A 21 -6.56 -21.32 -5.82
CA THR A 21 -6.64 -22.47 -6.72
C THR A 21 -5.31 -22.71 -7.44
N HIS A 22 -4.72 -21.64 -7.97
CA HIS A 22 -3.43 -21.72 -8.66
C HIS A 22 -2.30 -22.12 -7.71
N HIS A 23 -2.26 -21.58 -6.48
CA HIS A 23 -1.26 -21.97 -5.48
C HIS A 23 -1.29 -23.48 -5.22
N THR A 24 -2.49 -24.07 -5.12
CA THR A 24 -2.68 -25.49 -4.78
C THR A 24 -2.63 -26.43 -5.98
N MET A 25 -2.58 -25.92 -7.23
CA MET A 25 -2.74 -26.77 -8.42
C MET A 25 -1.67 -27.85 -8.56
N GLY A 26 -0.47 -27.61 -8.03
CA GLY A 26 0.67 -28.53 -8.05
C GLY A 26 0.77 -29.46 -6.83
N GLY A 27 -0.24 -29.45 -5.94
CA GLY A 27 -0.23 -30.24 -4.71
C GLY A 27 0.41 -29.54 -3.50
N CYS A 28 0.68 -28.23 -3.58
CA CYS A 28 1.10 -27.45 -2.41
C CYS A 28 0.00 -27.48 -1.34
N ASN A 29 0.34 -27.88 -0.12
CA ASN A 29 -0.59 -28.00 1.00
C ASN A 29 -0.65 -26.70 1.82
N LEU A 30 -1.74 -25.95 1.69
CA LEU A 30 -2.01 -24.82 2.56
C LEU A 30 -2.42 -25.27 3.95
N LEU A 31 -2.02 -24.51 4.96
CA LEU A 31 -2.29 -24.76 6.37
C LEU A 31 -3.14 -23.64 6.98
N PRO A 32 -3.94 -23.93 8.02
CA PRO A 32 -4.60 -22.88 8.79
C PRO A 32 -3.59 -21.88 9.36
N GLY A 33 -3.80 -20.60 9.08
CA GLY A 33 -2.90 -19.52 9.48
C GLY A 33 -1.96 -19.04 8.37
N ASP A 34 -1.92 -19.71 7.22
CA ASP A 34 -1.15 -19.23 6.06
C ASP A 34 -1.65 -17.85 5.59
N LEU A 35 -0.70 -16.98 5.24
CA LEU A 35 -0.97 -15.63 4.76
C LEU A 35 -0.56 -15.52 3.28
N LEU A 36 -1.53 -15.19 2.42
CA LEU A 36 -1.29 -14.97 1.00
C LEU A 36 -1.35 -13.47 0.68
N GLY A 37 -0.25 -12.93 0.17
CA GLY A 37 -0.19 -11.55 -0.32
C GLY A 37 -0.92 -11.40 -1.66
N THR A 38 -1.62 -10.28 -1.84
CA THR A 38 -2.37 -9.95 -3.05
C THR A 38 -1.49 -9.44 -4.19
N GLY A 39 -0.25 -9.08 -3.87
CA GLY A 39 0.56 -8.15 -4.67
C GLY A 39 0.19 -6.70 -4.42
N THR A 40 1.01 -5.78 -4.94
CA THR A 40 0.77 -4.34 -4.90
C THR A 40 -0.54 -4.00 -5.63
N ILE A 41 -1.43 -3.24 -4.97
CA ILE A 41 -2.72 -2.84 -5.54
C ILE A 41 -2.57 -1.46 -6.17
N SER A 42 -2.54 -1.40 -7.50
CA SER A 42 -2.52 -0.15 -8.26
C SER A 42 -3.80 0.00 -9.08
N GLY A 43 -4.47 1.14 -8.93
CA GLY A 43 -5.66 1.47 -9.71
C GLY A 43 -5.31 2.04 -11.10
N PRO A 44 -6.32 2.31 -11.95
CA PRO A 44 -6.11 2.86 -13.29
C PRO A 44 -5.50 4.28 -13.34
N SER A 45 -5.62 5.08 -12.27
CA SER A 45 -5.12 6.46 -12.24
C SER A 45 -3.79 6.59 -11.47
N PRO A 46 -2.90 7.54 -11.82
CA PRO A 46 -1.59 7.67 -11.17
C PRO A 46 -1.62 7.87 -9.64
N ASP A 47 -2.63 8.56 -9.13
CA ASP A 47 -2.88 8.79 -7.69
C ASP A 47 -3.41 7.54 -6.95
N GLN A 48 -3.63 6.45 -7.68
CA GLN A 48 -4.07 5.15 -7.17
C GLN A 48 -2.95 4.10 -7.20
N ALA A 49 -1.71 4.50 -7.51
CA ALA A 49 -0.56 3.61 -7.48
C ALA A 49 -0.30 3.08 -6.05
N GLY A 50 0.03 1.80 -5.94
CA GLY A 50 0.16 1.09 -4.66
C GLY A 50 1.54 1.18 -4.03
N ALA A 51 2.57 1.58 -4.78
CA ALA A 51 3.93 1.71 -4.30
C ALA A 51 4.56 3.07 -4.62
N ILE A 52 5.45 3.53 -3.73
CA ILE A 52 6.19 4.79 -3.92
C ILE A 52 7.01 4.81 -5.22
N ILE A 53 7.53 3.65 -5.64
CA ILE A 53 8.28 3.52 -6.89
C ILE A 53 7.43 3.85 -8.12
N GLU A 54 6.14 3.51 -8.11
CA GLU A 54 5.21 3.83 -9.19
C GLU A 54 4.85 5.32 -9.14
N LEU A 55 4.51 5.82 -7.94
CA LEU A 55 4.17 7.22 -7.69
C LEU A 55 5.30 8.18 -8.11
N THR A 56 6.55 7.79 -7.90
CA THR A 56 7.73 8.62 -8.23
C THR A 56 8.35 8.28 -9.58
N ARG A 57 7.78 7.34 -10.34
CA ARG A 57 8.32 6.83 -11.60
C ARG A 57 9.80 6.41 -11.47
N GLY A 58 10.06 5.48 -10.57
CA GLY A 58 11.42 5.02 -10.28
C GLY A 58 12.28 6.09 -9.61
N GLY A 59 11.67 7.02 -8.87
CA GLY A 59 12.36 8.15 -8.25
C GLY A 59 12.67 9.31 -9.19
N SER A 60 12.35 9.25 -10.48
CA SER A 60 12.60 10.34 -11.44
C SER A 60 11.73 11.58 -11.19
N GLN A 61 10.54 11.39 -10.62
CA GLN A 61 9.57 12.44 -10.29
C GLN A 61 9.31 12.43 -8.78
N PRO A 62 9.91 13.33 -7.99
CA PRO A 62 9.67 13.38 -6.54
C PRO A 62 8.20 13.66 -6.20
N LEU A 63 7.69 13.01 -5.15
CA LEU A 63 6.43 13.36 -4.53
C LEU A 63 6.62 14.55 -3.62
N THR A 64 5.69 15.50 -3.66
CA THR A 64 5.59 16.56 -2.64
C THR A 64 4.65 16.10 -1.53
N LEU A 65 5.09 16.18 -0.28
CA LEU A 65 4.26 15.83 0.87
C LEU A 65 3.43 17.05 1.32
N GLU A 66 2.10 16.93 1.27
CA GLU A 66 1.21 17.95 1.82
C GLU A 66 1.24 17.90 3.36
N GLY A 67 1.75 18.95 4.00
CA GLY A 67 1.79 19.09 5.47
C GLY A 67 3.17 19.26 6.11
N GLY A 68 4.23 19.53 5.32
CA GLY A 68 5.51 20.01 5.86
C GLY A 68 5.37 21.36 6.57
N SER A 69 6.38 21.73 7.38
CA SER A 69 6.46 23.07 7.98
C SER A 69 6.26 24.15 6.91
N ALA A 70 5.58 25.25 7.23
CA ALA A 70 5.29 26.36 6.31
C ALA A 70 6.54 26.98 5.64
N THR A 71 7.75 26.56 6.04
CA THR A 71 9.05 26.99 5.56
C THR A 71 9.77 26.01 4.63
N THR A 72 9.28 24.77 4.43
CA THR A 72 9.91 23.79 3.52
C THR A 72 8.88 22.85 2.89
N GLN A 73 8.84 22.85 1.55
CA GLN A 73 8.08 21.86 0.77
C GLN A 73 8.86 20.53 0.77
N GLU A 74 8.45 19.62 1.65
CA GLU A 74 9.10 18.31 1.79
C GLU A 74 8.83 17.42 0.58
N GLN A 75 9.88 16.76 0.09
CA GLN A 75 9.79 15.86 -1.06
C GLN A 75 10.35 14.47 -0.74
N ARG A 76 9.83 13.45 -1.41
CA ARG A 76 10.32 12.07 -1.33
C ARG A 76 10.43 11.43 -2.70
N ARG A 77 11.52 10.69 -2.91
CA ARG A 77 11.69 9.77 -4.06
C ARG A 77 11.43 8.32 -3.63
N PHE A 78 11.92 7.97 -2.45
CA PHE A 78 11.69 6.74 -1.72
C PHE A 78 11.53 7.08 -0.23
N LEU A 79 11.34 6.08 0.62
CA LEU A 79 11.30 6.28 2.07
C LEU A 79 12.68 6.67 2.61
N GLU A 80 12.69 7.60 3.55
CA GLU A 80 13.86 8.02 4.32
C GLU A 80 13.75 7.55 5.78
N ASP A 81 14.87 7.51 6.49
CA ASP A 81 14.88 7.17 7.91
C ASP A 81 13.97 8.11 8.71
N GLY A 82 13.12 7.56 9.56
CA GLY A 82 12.12 8.29 10.34
C GLY A 82 10.75 8.40 9.65
N ASP A 83 10.63 8.07 8.36
CA ASP A 83 9.33 8.07 7.69
C ASP A 83 8.40 7.00 8.29
N SER A 84 7.16 7.40 8.57
CA SER A 84 6.06 6.50 8.95
C SER A 84 5.11 6.29 7.79
N VAL A 85 4.92 5.03 7.35
CA VAL A 85 3.89 4.65 6.37
C VAL A 85 2.68 4.10 7.08
N ILE A 86 1.49 4.53 6.66
CA ILE A 86 0.20 4.14 7.23
C ILE A 86 -0.73 3.65 6.12
N PHE A 87 -1.14 2.38 6.18
CA PHE A 87 -2.22 1.84 5.37
C PHE A 87 -3.53 1.85 6.15
N ARG A 88 -4.60 2.29 5.48
CA ARG A 88 -5.99 2.24 5.96
C ARG A 88 -6.88 1.76 4.83
N GLY A 89 -7.83 0.90 5.16
CA GLY A 89 -8.80 0.36 4.21
C GLY A 89 -10.14 0.11 4.89
N TRP A 90 -11.21 0.27 4.12
CA TRP A 90 -12.57 0.02 4.57
C TRP A 90 -13.51 -0.30 3.40
N CYS A 91 -14.59 -0.98 3.72
CA CYS A 91 -15.77 -1.11 2.86
C CYS A 91 -16.84 -0.13 3.35
N GLU A 92 -17.49 0.53 2.40
CA GLU A 92 -18.63 1.41 2.67
C GLU A 92 -19.72 1.19 1.62
N ALA A 93 -20.98 1.29 2.05
CA ALA A 93 -22.14 1.24 1.18
C ALA A 93 -23.21 2.22 1.73
N PRO A 94 -24.11 2.75 0.88
CA PRO A 94 -25.24 3.55 1.34
C PRO A 94 -26.03 2.82 2.43
N ASP A 95 -26.44 3.55 3.46
CA ASP A 95 -27.26 3.05 4.57
C ASP A 95 -26.68 1.87 5.37
N ALA A 96 -25.38 1.57 5.20
CA ALA A 96 -24.67 0.54 5.91
C ALA A 96 -23.57 1.12 6.80
N ALA A 97 -23.30 0.48 7.93
CA ALA A 97 -22.15 0.80 8.75
C ALA A 97 -20.85 0.50 7.97
N ARG A 98 -19.87 1.41 8.08
CA ARG A 98 -18.53 1.20 7.52
C ARG A 98 -17.84 0.05 8.24
N ILE A 99 -17.20 -0.85 7.47
CA ILE A 99 -16.38 -1.94 7.98
C ILE A 99 -14.91 -1.64 7.66
N GLY A 100 -14.10 -1.37 8.68
CA GLY A 100 -12.70 -0.98 8.53
C GLY A 100 -11.73 -2.05 9.00
N PHE A 101 -10.50 -2.02 8.48
CA PHE A 101 -9.39 -2.89 8.87
C PHE A 101 -8.53 -2.30 10.01
N GLY A 102 -8.85 -1.10 10.49
CA GLY A 102 -7.99 -0.36 11.42
C GLY A 102 -6.79 0.27 10.70
N GLU A 103 -5.65 0.29 11.39
CA GLU A 103 -4.40 0.89 10.92
C GLU A 103 -3.29 -0.15 10.84
N CYS A 104 -2.60 -0.20 9.69
CA CYS A 104 -1.32 -0.89 9.56
C CYS A 104 -0.22 0.16 9.39
N ARG A 105 0.65 0.31 10.39
CA ARG A 105 1.68 1.35 10.44
C ARG A 105 3.06 0.76 10.66
N GLY A 106 4.05 1.29 9.94
CA GLY A 106 5.47 1.00 10.16
C GLY A 106 6.31 2.28 10.07
N THR A 107 7.39 2.35 10.82
CA THR A 107 8.38 3.45 10.76
C THR A 107 9.70 2.90 10.28
N VAL A 108 10.33 3.55 9.30
CA VAL A 108 11.67 3.20 8.84
C VAL A 108 12.67 3.67 9.89
N LEU A 109 13.45 2.73 10.42
CA LEU A 109 14.55 3.03 11.32
C LEU A 109 15.86 3.07 10.52
N PRO A 110 16.84 3.87 10.97
CA PRO A 110 18.18 3.84 10.40
C PRO A 110 18.75 2.43 10.33
N ALA A 111 19.49 2.16 9.26
CA ALA A 111 20.27 0.94 9.16
C ALA A 111 21.27 0.84 10.32
N LEU A 112 21.57 -0.39 10.75
CA LEU A 112 22.64 -0.62 11.72
C LEU A 112 23.97 -0.17 11.11
N GLN A 113 24.75 0.59 11.86
CA GLN A 113 26.12 0.92 11.49
C GLN A 113 26.97 -0.36 11.59
N ALA A 114 27.82 -0.59 10.59
CA ALA A 114 28.73 -1.75 10.52
C ALA A 114 29.96 -1.57 11.43
#